data_AF-A0A7V1Y5Z1-F1
#
_entry.id   AF-A0A7V1Y5Z1-F1
#
_cell.length_a   1.000
_cell.length_b   1.000
_cell.length_c   1.000
_cell.angle_alpha   90.00
_cell.angle_beta   90.00
_cell.angle_gamma   90.00
#
_symmetry.space_group_name_H-M   'P 1'
#
loop_
_entity.id
_entity.type
_entity.pdbx_description
1 polymer ?
#
loop_
_entity_poly.entity_id
_entity_poly.type
_entity_poly.pdbx_seq_one_letter_code
_entity_poly.pdbx_strand_id
1 'polypeptide(L)'
;MMTAIAPATPSLTEVGPGCSETFRTLRAAISAFRKHADESIVLGWRQELRDRLADVLQEASERGWDGYDAEPIAELAIATARHLIGLLPETLPLPDIVPAPHGEIAFEWDRGRNYLFSITTNQGLLIYAGMLGPDRKQYGQEPLGDELPGSIATILGSYFAKA
;
A
#
# COMPACT_ATOMS: atom_id res chain seq x y z
N MET A 1 -3.27 -38.98 37.03
CA MET A 1 -2.65 -39.08 35.69
C MET A 1 -3.50 -38.25 34.73
N MET A 2 -2.92 -37.18 34.18
CA MET A 2 -3.60 -36.18 33.33
C MET A 2 -3.47 -36.58 31.86
N THR A 3 -4.58 -36.59 31.12
CA THR A 3 -4.60 -36.82 29.67
C THR A 3 -4.58 -35.46 28.96
N ALA A 4 -3.57 -35.24 28.11
CA ALA A 4 -3.40 -34.03 27.32
C ALA A 4 -4.28 -34.07 26.06
N ILE A 5 -4.95 -32.96 25.75
CA ILE A 5 -5.72 -32.72 24.53
C ILE A 5 -4.82 -31.90 23.58
N ALA A 6 -4.55 -32.42 22.38
CA ALA A 6 -3.88 -31.68 21.32
C ALA A 6 -4.90 -30.83 20.52
N PRO A 7 -4.57 -29.59 20.10
CA PRO A 7 -5.45 -28.81 19.23
C PRO A 7 -5.37 -29.30 17.78
N ALA A 8 -6.54 -29.50 17.18
CA ALA A 8 -6.68 -29.84 15.77
C ALA A 8 -6.43 -28.61 14.88
N THR A 9 -5.51 -28.75 13.93
CA THR A 9 -5.28 -27.80 12.84
C THR A 9 -6.46 -27.86 11.86
N PRO A 10 -7.14 -26.75 11.51
CA PRO A 10 -8.13 -26.80 10.44
C PRO A 10 -7.42 -26.89 9.08
N SER A 11 -7.55 -28.06 8.45
CA SER A 11 -7.17 -28.31 7.06
C SER A 11 -8.14 -27.59 6.13
N LEU A 12 -7.67 -26.55 5.44
CA LEU A 12 -8.44 -25.85 4.41
C LEU A 12 -8.47 -26.70 3.12
N THR A 13 -9.41 -27.62 3.03
CA THR A 13 -9.73 -28.32 1.78
C THR A 13 -11.21 -28.11 1.53
N GLU A 14 -11.54 -27.27 0.55
CA GLU A 14 -12.60 -27.50 -0.45
C GLU A 14 -12.59 -26.31 -1.42
N VAL A 15 -11.80 -26.45 -2.48
CA VAL A 15 -11.82 -25.56 -3.65
C VAL A 15 -12.66 -26.25 -4.71
N GLY A 16 -13.86 -25.73 -4.95
CA GLY A 16 -14.72 -26.19 -6.05
C GLY A 16 -14.14 -25.85 -7.43
N PRO A 17 -14.54 -26.59 -8.48
CA PRO A 17 -14.03 -26.40 -9.84
C PRO A 17 -14.69 -25.19 -10.48
N GLY A 18 -14.12 -24.01 -10.27
CA GLY A 18 -14.69 -22.75 -10.76
C GLY A 18 -13.84 -21.51 -10.51
N CYS A 19 -12.51 -21.63 -10.53
CA CYS A 19 -11.62 -20.47 -10.52
C CYS A 19 -10.70 -20.52 -11.73
N SER A 20 -11.09 -19.71 -12.72
CA SER A 20 -10.38 -19.37 -13.95
C SER A 20 -8.90 -19.07 -13.72
N GLU A 21 -8.10 -19.31 -14.77
CA GLU A 21 -6.66 -19.07 -14.96
C GLU A 21 -6.02 -17.96 -14.08
N THR A 22 -6.74 -16.87 -13.83
CA THR A 22 -6.32 -15.70 -13.04
C THR A 22 -5.88 -16.00 -11.61
N PHE A 23 -6.46 -17.00 -10.94
CA PHE A 23 -6.15 -17.27 -9.52
C PHE A 23 -4.78 -17.94 -9.32
N ARG A 24 -4.23 -18.61 -10.34
CA ARG A 24 -2.88 -19.22 -10.26
C ARG A 24 -1.79 -18.17 -10.40
N THR A 25 -1.97 -17.19 -11.28
CA THR A 25 -1.04 -16.06 -11.46
C THR A 25 -0.99 -15.18 -10.21
N LEU A 26 -2.15 -14.93 -9.60
CA LEU A 26 -2.26 -14.16 -8.37
C LEU A 26 -1.50 -14.81 -7.21
N ARG A 27 -1.57 -16.15 -7.07
CA ARG A 27 -0.87 -16.86 -5.98
C ARG A 27 0.65 -16.84 -6.11
N ALA A 28 1.17 -16.84 -7.34
CA ALA A 28 2.61 -16.72 -7.61
C ALA A 28 3.13 -15.28 -7.39
N ALA A 29 2.33 -14.27 -7.76
CA ALA A 29 2.66 -12.87 -7.48
C ALA A 29 2.63 -12.58 -5.97
N ILE A 30 1.64 -13.12 -5.25
CA ILE A 30 1.53 -12.99 -3.78
C ILE A 30 2.67 -13.71 -3.05
N SER A 31 3.10 -14.89 -3.52
CA SER A 31 4.19 -15.63 -2.86
C SER A 31 5.56 -14.99 -3.08
N ALA A 32 5.78 -14.31 -4.21
CA ALA A 32 6.96 -13.48 -4.43
C ALA A 32 6.97 -12.24 -3.53
N PHE A 33 5.79 -11.62 -3.33
CA PHE A 33 5.56 -10.54 -2.37
C PHE A 33 5.93 -10.96 -0.93
N ARG A 34 5.54 -12.17 -0.52
CA ARG A 34 5.75 -12.70 0.83
C ARG A 34 7.19 -13.12 1.13
N LYS A 35 8.06 -13.23 0.12
CA LYS A 35 9.46 -13.68 0.29
C LYS A 35 10.50 -12.56 0.34
N HIS A 36 10.15 -11.32 -0.01
CA HIS A 36 11.10 -10.20 -0.06
C HIS A 36 11.00 -9.23 1.14
N ALA A 37 10.18 -9.53 2.14
CA ALA A 37 10.14 -8.75 3.37
C ALA A 37 11.40 -8.95 4.24
N ASP A 38 12.25 -9.94 3.93
CA ASP A 38 13.39 -10.32 4.78
C ASP A 38 14.72 -10.50 4.03
N GLU A 39 14.83 -10.09 2.75
CA GLU A 39 16.08 -10.18 2.01
C GLU A 39 16.64 -8.80 1.68
N SER A 40 17.77 -8.48 2.33
CA SER A 40 18.63 -7.33 2.07
C SER A 40 19.14 -7.37 0.63
N ILE A 41 18.46 -6.70 -0.31
CA ILE A 41 18.86 -6.71 -1.73
C ILE A 41 18.71 -5.29 -2.32
N VAL A 42 19.85 -4.59 -2.36
CA VAL A 42 20.11 -3.31 -3.05
C VAL A 42 19.40 -2.12 -2.39
N LEU A 43 20.07 -0.95 -2.26
CA LEU A 43 19.39 0.28 -1.83
C LEU A 43 18.26 0.58 -2.83
N GLY A 44 17.04 0.11 -2.55
CA GLY A 44 15.86 0.47 -3.30
C GLY A 44 15.50 1.95 -3.14
N TRP A 45 14.46 2.36 -3.85
CA TRP A 45 13.93 3.73 -3.82
C TRP A 45 13.34 4.13 -2.45
N ARG A 46 13.37 3.24 -1.46
CA ARG A 46 12.78 3.47 -0.13
C ARG A 46 13.44 4.63 0.61
N GLN A 47 14.76 4.78 0.53
CA GLN A 47 15.43 5.92 1.15
C GLN A 47 15.05 7.21 0.43
N GLU A 48 15.05 7.20 -0.90
CA GLU A 48 14.58 8.33 -1.71
C GLU A 48 13.13 8.73 -1.34
N LEU A 49 12.23 7.76 -1.14
CA LEU A 49 10.86 8.05 -0.74
C LEU A 49 10.76 8.65 0.67
N ARG A 50 11.65 8.24 1.60
CA ARG A 50 11.72 8.85 2.93
C ARG A 50 12.22 10.29 2.87
N ASP A 51 13.19 10.57 2.00
CA ASP A 51 13.73 11.91 1.81
C ASP A 51 12.65 12.82 1.19
N ARG A 52 11.95 12.35 0.15
CA ARG A 52 10.78 13.05 -0.43
C ARG A 52 9.68 13.30 0.58
N LEU A 53 9.42 12.34 1.48
CA LEU A 53 8.46 12.55 2.55
C LEU A 53 8.92 13.70 3.44
N ALA A 54 10.19 13.72 3.87
CA ALA A 54 10.72 14.78 4.72
C ALA A 54 10.60 16.16 4.07
N ASP A 55 10.89 16.28 2.77
CA ASP A 55 10.71 17.52 2.01
C ASP A 55 9.25 17.98 2.02
N VAL A 56 8.31 17.10 1.72
CA VAL A 56 6.86 17.38 1.76
C VAL A 56 6.41 17.80 3.17
N LEU A 57 6.90 17.15 4.22
CA LEU A 57 6.56 17.52 5.60
C LEU A 57 7.06 18.91 5.96
N GLN A 58 8.23 19.31 5.43
CA GLN A 58 8.78 20.63 5.66
C GLN A 58 7.94 21.69 4.92
N GLU A 59 7.60 21.44 3.66
CA GLU A 59 6.79 22.35 2.84
C GLU A 59 5.37 22.53 3.40
N ALA A 60 4.73 21.44 3.85
CA ALA A 60 3.37 21.44 4.38
C ALA A 60 3.30 21.47 5.92
N SER A 61 4.28 22.12 6.56
CA SER A 61 4.36 22.25 8.03
C SER A 61 3.54 23.41 8.61
N GLU A 62 3.18 24.39 7.78
CA GLU A 62 2.45 25.58 8.19
C GLU A 62 1.05 25.64 7.57
N ARG A 63 0.11 26.29 8.26
CA ARG A 63 -1.25 26.49 7.73
C ARG A 63 -1.19 27.40 6.49
N GLY A 64 -1.94 27.03 5.46
CA GLY A 64 -1.99 27.76 4.19
C GLY A 64 -0.77 27.54 3.30
N TRP A 65 -0.07 26.41 3.47
CA TRP A 65 1.09 26.03 2.64
C TRP A 65 0.77 25.95 1.14
N ASP A 66 -0.51 25.74 0.79
CA ASP A 66 -1.01 25.70 -0.58
C ASP A 66 -1.42 27.09 -1.13
N GLY A 67 -1.24 28.15 -0.35
CA GLY A 67 -1.71 29.51 -0.66
C GLY A 67 -3.20 29.75 -0.36
N TYR A 68 -3.89 28.77 0.23
CA TYR A 68 -5.28 28.86 0.68
C TYR A 68 -5.35 28.60 2.20
N ASP A 69 -6.27 27.74 2.62
CA ASP A 69 -6.55 27.41 4.02
C ASP A 69 -6.10 25.99 4.40
N ALA A 70 -5.15 25.39 3.67
CA ALA A 70 -4.69 24.04 3.96
C ALA A 70 -4.17 23.91 5.41
N GLU A 71 -4.51 22.79 6.02
CA GLU A 71 -4.03 22.42 7.35
C GLU A 71 -2.60 21.86 7.27
N PRO A 72 -1.77 22.07 8.29
CA PRO A 72 -0.52 21.34 8.44
C PRO A 72 -0.77 19.83 8.43
N ILE A 73 0.20 19.06 7.94
CA ILE A 73 0.10 17.60 7.96
C ILE A 73 -0.04 17.09 9.40
N ALA A 74 -1.05 16.25 9.63
CA ALA A 74 -1.32 15.68 10.95
C ALA A 74 -0.25 14.65 11.33
N GLU A 75 0.22 14.69 12.58
CA GLU A 75 1.22 13.75 13.12
C GLU A 75 0.86 12.27 12.89
N LEU A 76 -0.43 11.93 12.98
CA LEU A 76 -0.90 10.57 12.75
C LEU A 76 -0.80 10.17 11.26
N ALA A 77 -1.03 11.10 10.34
CA ALA A 77 -0.79 10.88 8.91
C ALA A 77 0.72 10.66 8.64
N ILE A 78 1.60 11.44 9.30
CA ILE A 78 3.06 11.25 9.21
C ILE A 78 3.47 9.85 9.70
N ALA A 79 2.97 9.42 10.86
CA ALA A 79 3.28 8.11 11.40
C ALA A 79 2.76 6.98 10.48
N THR A 80 1.54 7.12 9.96
CA THR A 80 0.92 6.17 9.02
C THR A 80 1.72 6.10 7.71
N ALA A 81 2.15 7.25 7.17
CA ALA A 81 2.97 7.33 5.96
C ALA A 81 4.32 6.65 6.14
N ARG A 82 5.03 6.93 7.24
CA ARG A 82 6.31 6.27 7.55
C ARG A 82 6.17 4.75 7.68
N HIS A 83 5.09 4.28 8.30
CA HIS A 83 4.82 2.87 8.43
C HIS A 83 4.48 2.23 7.07
N LEU A 84 3.62 2.85 6.26
CA LEU A 84 3.30 2.40 4.90
C LEU A 84 4.58 2.29 4.04
N ILE A 85 5.48 3.27 4.08
CA ILE A 85 6.77 3.21 3.37
C ILE A 85 7.58 1.98 3.78
N GLY A 86 7.50 1.53 5.04
CA GLY A 86 8.14 0.30 5.51
C GLY A 86 7.55 -0.98 4.91
N LEU A 87 6.25 -0.98 4.59
CA LEU A 87 5.52 -2.14 4.09
C LEU A 87 5.54 -2.26 2.56
N LEU A 88 5.85 -1.19 1.83
CA LEU A 88 5.87 -1.23 0.37
C LEU A 88 7.02 -2.12 -0.16
N PRO A 89 6.75 -3.03 -1.12
CA PRO A 89 7.79 -3.80 -1.78
C PRO A 89 8.59 -2.95 -2.79
N GLU A 90 9.89 -3.23 -2.88
CA GLU A 90 10.81 -2.49 -3.75
C GLU A 90 10.65 -2.81 -5.24
N THR A 91 9.92 -3.87 -5.57
CA THR A 91 9.54 -4.25 -6.94
C THR A 91 8.55 -3.28 -7.58
N LEU A 92 7.91 -2.42 -6.78
CA LEU A 92 7.02 -1.39 -7.29
C LEU A 92 7.83 -0.21 -7.87
N PRO A 93 7.23 0.57 -8.78
CA PRO A 93 7.72 1.90 -9.08
C PRO A 93 7.61 2.79 -7.84
N LEU A 94 8.52 3.76 -7.75
CA LEU A 94 8.50 4.79 -6.72
C LEU A 94 7.22 5.61 -6.86
N PRO A 95 6.36 5.69 -5.82
CA PRO A 95 5.22 6.60 -5.84
C PRO A 95 5.63 8.06 -5.71
N ASP A 96 4.74 8.94 -6.16
CA ASP A 96 4.76 10.35 -5.77
C ASP A 96 4.08 10.53 -4.41
N ILE A 97 4.57 11.48 -3.61
CA ILE A 97 4.00 11.87 -2.32
C ILE A 97 3.29 13.20 -2.51
N VAL A 98 2.00 13.25 -2.19
CA VAL A 98 1.17 14.43 -2.37
C VAL A 98 0.56 14.81 -1.02
N PRO A 99 0.90 15.98 -0.43
CA PRO A 99 0.21 16.49 0.74
C PRO A 99 -1.22 16.89 0.39
N ALA A 100 -2.17 16.56 1.26
CA ALA A 100 -3.58 16.92 1.07
C ALA A 100 -3.97 18.12 1.96
N PRO A 101 -4.91 18.98 1.53
CA PRO A 101 -5.29 20.19 2.27
C PRO A 101 -5.84 19.95 3.68
N HIS A 102 -6.28 18.74 4.01
CA HIS A 102 -6.84 18.37 5.33
C HIS A 102 -5.82 17.67 6.23
N GLY A 103 -4.53 17.91 6.01
CA GLY A 103 -3.45 17.35 6.82
C GLY A 103 -3.18 15.87 6.58
N GLU A 104 -3.58 15.35 5.42
CA GLU A 104 -3.36 13.95 5.01
C GLU A 104 -2.18 13.86 4.04
N ILE A 105 -1.71 12.65 3.77
CA ILE A 105 -0.67 12.37 2.78
C ILE A 105 -1.19 11.30 1.82
N ALA A 106 -1.07 11.54 0.53
CA ALA A 106 -1.36 10.56 -0.51
C ALA A 106 -0.07 10.02 -1.15
N PHE A 107 -0.07 8.73 -1.46
CA PHE A 107 0.93 8.04 -2.27
C PHE A 107 0.31 7.68 -3.60
N GLU A 108 0.89 8.18 -4.70
CA GLU A 108 0.31 8.03 -6.02
C GLU A 108 1.22 7.25 -6.96
N TRP A 109 0.64 6.29 -7.67
CA TRP A 109 1.28 5.57 -8.76
C TRP A 109 0.53 5.89 -10.04
N ASP A 110 1.18 6.61 -10.95
CA ASP A 110 0.68 6.88 -12.30
C ASP A 110 1.54 6.16 -13.35
N ARG A 111 0.89 5.41 -14.25
CA ARG A 111 1.51 4.77 -15.41
C ARG A 111 0.95 5.29 -16.74
N GLY A 112 0.15 6.36 -16.69
CA GLY A 112 -0.60 6.92 -17.79
C GLY A 112 -1.73 5.99 -18.27
N ARG A 113 -2.39 6.37 -19.38
CA ARG A 113 -3.40 5.53 -20.06
C ARG A 113 -4.52 5.00 -19.15
N ASN A 114 -4.98 5.83 -18.21
CA ASN A 114 -5.99 5.49 -17.20
C ASN A 114 -5.54 4.49 -16.13
N TYR A 115 -4.23 4.42 -15.83
CA TYR A 115 -3.67 3.70 -14.69
C TYR A 115 -3.14 4.67 -13.64
N LEU A 116 -3.98 5.00 -12.67
CA LEU A 116 -3.65 5.82 -11.51
C LEU A 116 -4.14 5.09 -10.26
N PHE A 117 -3.30 4.99 -9.24
CA PHE A 117 -3.69 4.46 -7.94
C PHE A 117 -3.17 5.37 -6.85
N SER A 118 -4.04 5.77 -5.94
CA SER A 118 -3.76 6.67 -4.84
C SER A 118 -4.11 6.00 -3.52
N ILE A 119 -3.20 6.08 -2.54
CA ILE A 119 -3.41 5.66 -1.16
C ILE A 119 -3.23 6.88 -0.27
N THR A 120 -4.31 7.34 0.34
CA THR A 120 -4.32 8.43 1.32
C THR A 120 -4.24 7.87 2.73
N THR A 121 -3.30 8.38 3.52
CA THR A 121 -3.18 8.08 4.95
C THR A 121 -4.09 9.00 5.75
N ASN A 122 -5.09 8.43 6.43
CA ASN A 122 -6.01 9.19 7.26
C ASN A 122 -6.25 8.44 8.58
N GLN A 123 -5.81 9.03 9.69
CA GLN A 123 -6.10 8.55 11.05
C GLN A 123 -5.81 7.05 11.30
N GLY A 124 -4.72 6.50 10.75
CA GLY A 124 -4.36 5.07 10.89
C GLY A 124 -5.11 4.13 9.93
N LEU A 125 -5.92 4.67 9.04
CA LEU A 125 -6.52 3.99 7.90
C LEU A 125 -5.80 4.35 6.61
N LEU A 126 -5.84 3.42 5.66
CA LEU A 126 -5.48 3.62 4.27
C LEU A 126 -6.76 3.73 3.46
N ILE A 127 -7.07 4.93 2.98
CA ILE A 127 -8.14 5.15 2.02
C ILE A 127 -7.51 5.05 0.65
N TYR A 128 -8.06 4.23 -0.24
CA TYR A 128 -7.48 4.06 -1.58
C TYR A 128 -8.51 4.23 -2.68
N ALA A 129 -8.04 4.70 -3.83
CA ALA A 129 -8.80 4.79 -5.05
C ALA A 129 -7.88 4.54 -6.25
N GLY A 130 -8.41 3.92 -7.29
CA GLY A 130 -7.66 3.65 -8.50
C GLY A 130 -8.50 3.54 -9.74
N MET A 131 -7.95 4.07 -10.82
CA MET A 131 -8.33 3.77 -12.20
C MET A 131 -7.31 2.72 -12.70
N LEU A 132 -7.80 1.57 -13.14
CA LEU A 132 -6.99 0.39 -13.48
C LEU A 132 -7.23 -0.01 -14.93
N GLY A 133 -7.22 1.00 -15.81
CA GLY A 133 -7.64 0.94 -17.20
C GLY A 133 -8.91 1.77 -17.47
N PRO A 134 -9.44 1.75 -18.71
CA PRO A 134 -10.53 2.64 -19.13
C PRO A 134 -11.84 2.42 -18.36
N ASP A 135 -12.19 1.15 -18.07
CA ASP A 135 -13.51 0.80 -17.52
C ASP A 135 -13.43 0.20 -16.10
N ARG A 136 -12.25 0.21 -15.48
CA ARG A 136 -12.03 -0.40 -14.17
C ARG A 136 -11.66 0.64 -13.14
N LYS A 137 -12.52 0.80 -12.14
CA LYS A 137 -12.26 1.60 -10.95
C LYS A 137 -12.35 0.73 -9.71
N GLN A 138 -11.47 0.93 -8.75
CA GLN A 138 -11.55 0.30 -7.44
C GLN A 138 -11.27 1.36 -6.37
N TYR A 139 -11.98 1.28 -5.26
CA TYR A 139 -11.78 2.15 -4.11
C TYR A 139 -12.19 1.41 -2.85
N GLY A 140 -11.70 1.87 -1.71
CA GLY A 140 -11.99 1.28 -0.42
C GLY A 140 -11.19 1.91 0.69
N GLN A 141 -11.29 1.30 1.86
CA GLN A 141 -10.52 1.66 3.03
C GLN A 141 -10.07 0.40 3.74
N GLU A 142 -8.86 0.40 4.27
CA GLU A 142 -8.28 -0.71 5.03
C GLU A 142 -7.56 -0.17 6.25
N PRO A 143 -7.57 -0.90 7.39
CA PRO A 143 -6.70 -0.56 8.50
C PRO A 143 -5.23 -0.78 8.13
N LEU A 144 -4.34 0.10 8.63
CA LEU A 144 -2.90 -0.15 8.55
C LEU A 144 -2.48 -1.08 9.69
N GLY A 145 -2.06 -2.30 9.35
CA GLY A 145 -1.45 -3.26 10.28
C GLY A 145 0.05 -3.41 10.01
N ASP A 146 0.62 -4.52 10.47
CA ASP A 146 2.05 -4.86 10.26
C ASP A 146 2.35 -5.41 8.85
N GLU A 147 1.31 -5.67 8.05
CA GLU A 147 1.41 -6.12 6.66
C GLU A 147 0.55 -5.23 5.76
N LEU A 148 0.97 -5.10 4.50
CA LEU A 148 0.18 -4.35 3.51
C LEU A 148 -1.16 -5.07 3.26
N PRO A 149 -2.32 -4.39 3.37
CA PRO A 149 -3.63 -5.01 3.17
C PRO A 149 -3.72 -5.74 1.83
N GLY A 150 -4.27 -6.95 1.84
CA GLY A 150 -4.27 -7.84 0.68
C GLY A 150 -4.97 -7.24 -0.56
N SER A 151 -5.97 -6.40 -0.35
CA SER A 151 -6.66 -5.63 -1.40
C SER A 151 -5.71 -4.65 -2.11
N ILE A 152 -4.94 -3.88 -1.34
CA ILE A 152 -3.93 -2.92 -1.84
C ILE A 152 -2.76 -3.66 -2.49
N ALA A 153 -2.23 -4.70 -1.83
CA ALA A 153 -1.13 -5.50 -2.35
C ALA A 153 -1.48 -6.15 -3.71
N THR A 154 -2.71 -6.64 -3.85
CA THR A 154 -3.22 -7.22 -5.10
C THR A 154 -3.26 -6.18 -6.22
N ILE A 155 -3.73 -4.96 -5.94
CA ILE A 155 -3.80 -3.89 -6.94
C ILE A 155 -2.40 -3.47 -7.39
N LEU A 156 -1.51 -3.17 -6.44
CA LEU A 156 -0.14 -2.76 -6.74
C LEU A 156 0.62 -3.84 -7.53
N GLY A 157 0.53 -5.10 -7.08
CA GLY A 157 1.20 -6.22 -7.75
C GLY A 157 0.66 -6.50 -9.15
N SER A 158 -0.65 -6.36 -9.38
CA SER A 158 -1.27 -6.68 -10.67
C SER A 158 -1.08 -5.59 -11.72
N TYR A 159 -1.02 -4.33 -11.31
CA TYR A 159 -1.09 -3.18 -12.23
C TYR A 159 0.15 -2.31 -12.25
N PHE A 160 0.92 -2.28 -11.15
CA PHE A 160 2.00 -1.32 -10.98
C PHE A 160 3.38 -1.97 -10.85
N ALA A 161 3.49 -3.26 -10.51
CA ALA A 161 4.78 -3.95 -10.45
C ALA A 161 5.61 -3.78 -11.75
N LYS A 162 6.92 -3.64 -11.59
CA LYS A 162 7.88 -3.63 -12.71
C LYS A 162 7.81 -4.98 -13.42
N ALA A 163 7.71 -4.95 -14.75
CA ALA A 163 7.69 -6.13 -15.61
C ALA A 163 9.09 -6.72 -15.76
#